data_AF-A0A6J8CKW5-F1
#
_entry.id   AF-A0A6J8CKW5-F1
#
_cell.length_a   1.000
_cell.length_b   1.000
_cell.length_c   1.000
_cell.angle_alpha   90.00
_cell.angle_beta   90.00
_cell.angle_gamma   90.00
#
_symmetry.space_group_name_H-M   'P 1'
#
loop_
_entity.id
_entity.type
_entity.pdbx_description
1 polymer ?
#
loop_
_entity_poly.entity_id
_entity_poly.type
_entity_poly.pdbx_seq_one_letter_code
_entity_poly.pdbx_strand_id
1 'polypeptide(L)'
;MGGIVRNRDDIESISRTAKTIKLKKEKLRDQLLYCKQILKMEIPKTAFAYKNTLAQLKDNLVSFLQLDKEKEITVGTWVAISFEDDWYPGEVLQLKPENILNINFMARQRKKGITFKWPSKEDIKDIDMKFVIYSHFDILPSPGLRHWIISDIDDINHHHNQFVEKYFVQE
;
A
#
# COMPACT_ATOMS: atom_id res chain seq x y z
N MET A 1 22.60 -14.02 31.30
CA MET A 1 22.40 -12.69 31.92
C MET A 1 22.21 -11.68 30.81
N GLY A 2 21.03 -11.08 30.69
CA GLY A 2 20.76 -10.05 29.68
C GLY A 2 19.86 -8.99 30.31
N GLY A 3 20.48 -7.99 30.94
CA GLY A 3 19.77 -6.90 31.60
C GLY A 3 19.12 -6.00 30.55
N ILE A 4 17.79 -5.89 30.60
CA ILE A 4 17.07 -4.83 29.92
C ILE A 4 17.35 -3.55 30.71
N VAL A 5 18.38 -2.80 30.32
CA VAL A 5 18.57 -1.43 30.79
C VAL A 5 17.48 -0.60 30.12
N ARG A 6 16.33 -0.46 30.79
CA ARG A 6 15.30 0.49 30.39
C ARG A 6 15.77 1.88 30.82
N ASN A 7 16.28 2.65 29.86
CA ASN A 7 16.73 4.00 30.11
C ASN A 7 15.55 4.83 30.65
N ARG A 8 15.76 5.51 31.77
CA ARG A 8 14.70 6.24 32.50
C ARG A 8 14.09 7.34 31.63
N ASP A 9 14.89 7.93 30.77
CA ASP A 9 14.51 9.00 29.86
C ASP A 9 13.54 8.53 28.75
N ASP A 10 13.70 7.28 28.28
CA ASP A 10 12.80 6.67 27.28
C ASP A 10 11.42 6.40 27.87
N ILE A 11 11.36 5.95 29.13
CA ILE A 11 10.10 5.71 29.84
C ILE A 11 9.35 7.04 30.06
N GLU A 12 10.07 8.11 30.41
CA GLU A 12 9.47 9.44 30.58
C GLU A 12 8.96 10.03 29.26
N SER A 13 9.70 9.85 28.17
CA SER A 13 9.29 10.28 26.81
C SER A 13 8.02 9.56 26.33
N ILE A 14 7.96 8.23 26.51
CA ILE A 14 6.77 7.42 26.18
C ILE A 14 5.57 7.85 27.03
N SER A 15 5.78 8.12 28.33
CA SER A 15 4.73 8.56 29.25
C SER A 15 4.15 9.92 28.86
N ARG A 16 4.99 10.89 28.46
CA ARG A 16 4.54 12.21 27.97
C ARG A 16 3.75 12.07 26.66
N THR A 17 4.22 11.23 25.74
CA THR A 17 3.55 10.97 24.46
C THR A 17 2.18 10.32 24.68
N ALA A 18 2.08 9.33 25.56
CA ALA A 18 0.83 8.68 25.92
C ALA A 18 -0.19 9.66 26.55
N LYS A 19 0.28 10.59 27.40
CA LYS A 19 -0.57 11.66 27.97
C LYS A 19 -1.10 12.61 26.90
N THR A 20 -0.25 13.02 25.95
CA THR A 20 -0.66 13.88 24.83
C THR A 20 -1.68 13.20 23.91
N ILE A 21 -1.49 11.91 23.61
CA ILE A 21 -2.44 11.12 22.82
C ILE A 21 -3.78 10.99 23.56
N LYS A 22 -3.74 10.71 24.87
CA LYS A 22 -4.95 10.62 25.71
C LYS A 22 -5.73 11.94 25.68
N LEU A 23 -5.05 13.08 25.83
CA LEU A 23 -5.67 14.41 25.79
C LEU A 23 -6.28 14.72 24.41
N LYS A 24 -5.58 14.37 23.31
CA LYS A 24 -6.12 14.52 21.95
C LYS A 24 -7.37 13.68 21.74
N LYS A 25 -7.38 12.44 22.25
CA LYS A 25 -8.54 11.53 22.17
C LYS A 25 -9.74 12.05 22.96
N GLU A 26 -9.51 12.67 24.10
CA GLU A 26 -10.55 13.28 24.94
C GLU A 26 -11.16 14.51 24.24
N LYS A 27 -10.33 15.41 23.70
CA LYS A 27 -10.82 16.53 22.87
C LYS A 27 -11.65 16.07 21.66
N LEU A 28 -11.23 14.99 21.00
CA LEU A 28 -11.97 14.45 19.86
C LEU A 28 -13.33 13.87 20.26
N ARG A 29 -13.41 13.25 21.45
CA ARG A 29 -14.67 12.74 22.01
C ARG A 29 -15.63 13.88 22.35
N ASP A 30 -15.11 14.96 22.94
CA ASP A 30 -15.92 16.13 23.28
C ASP A 30 -16.46 16.82 22.02
N GLN A 31 -15.64 16.94 20.97
CA GLN A 31 -16.09 17.44 19.66
C GLN A 31 -17.17 16.53 19.04
N LEU A 32 -17.00 15.21 19.13
CA LEU A 32 -18.01 14.25 18.66
C LEU A 32 -19.33 14.34 19.45
N LEU A 33 -19.24 14.54 20.77
CA LEU A 33 -20.40 14.71 21.64
C LEU A 33 -21.15 16.00 21.32
N TYR A 34 -20.41 17.10 21.11
CA TYR A 34 -20.95 18.39 20.69
C TYR A 34 -21.65 18.29 19.33
N CYS A 35 -21.01 17.66 18.34
CA CYS A 35 -21.65 17.40 17.04
C CYS A 35 -22.91 16.56 17.18
N LYS A 36 -22.92 15.53 18.04
CA LYS A 36 -24.12 14.73 18.33
C LYS A 36 -25.23 15.54 18.99
N GLN A 37 -24.90 16.48 19.87
CA GLN A 37 -25.86 17.37 20.51
C GLN A 37 -26.47 18.35 19.51
N ILE A 38 -25.65 18.96 18.64
CA ILE A 38 -26.12 19.80 17.53
C ILE A 38 -27.04 19.01 16.61
N LEU A 39 -26.67 17.77 16.26
CA LEU A 39 -27.47 16.91 15.38
C LEU A 39 -28.79 16.44 16.02
N LYS A 40 -28.93 16.50 17.34
CA LYS A 40 -30.16 16.13 18.08
C LYS A 40 -31.11 17.31 18.33
N MET A 41 -30.71 18.55 18.04
CA MET A 41 -31.59 19.70 18.07
C MET A 41 -32.09 19.98 16.64
N GLU A 42 -33.36 19.67 16.39
CA GLU A 42 -33.99 19.67 15.07
C GLU A 42 -33.87 21.01 14.32
N ILE A 43 -33.47 20.96 13.03
CA ILE A 43 -33.86 21.98 12.05
C ILE A 43 -34.30 21.25 10.75
N PRO A 44 -35.58 21.39 10.31
CA PRO A 44 -36.17 20.54 9.25
C PRO A 44 -35.65 20.76 7.82
N LYS A 45 -34.68 21.67 7.59
CA LYS A 45 -34.13 21.97 6.25
C LYS A 45 -32.61 21.84 6.14
N THR A 46 -31.88 21.83 7.27
CA THR A 46 -30.42 21.63 7.28
C THR A 46 -30.04 20.15 7.31
N ALA A 47 -30.93 19.25 7.73
CA ALA A 47 -30.67 17.81 7.74
C ALA A 47 -30.31 17.23 6.35
N PHE A 48 -30.81 17.82 5.26
CA PHE A 48 -30.45 17.45 3.88
C PHE A 48 -29.04 17.92 3.51
N ALA A 49 -28.70 19.17 3.84
CA ALA A 49 -27.36 19.71 3.65
C ALA A 49 -26.32 18.91 4.46
N TYR A 50 -26.62 18.60 5.73
CA TYR A 50 -25.78 17.77 6.57
C TYR A 50 -25.67 16.33 6.08
N LYS A 51 -26.70 15.73 5.46
CA LYS A 51 -26.59 14.39 4.85
C LYS A 51 -25.59 14.38 3.69
N ASN A 52 -25.62 15.37 2.81
CA ASN A 52 -24.65 15.48 1.72
C ASN A 52 -23.25 15.78 2.25
N THR A 53 -23.11 16.67 3.24
CA THR A 53 -21.83 16.94 3.88
C THR A 53 -21.32 15.73 4.66
N LEU A 54 -22.17 14.93 5.29
CA LEU A 54 -21.80 13.68 5.97
C LEU A 54 -21.41 12.59 4.97
N ALA A 55 -22.08 12.50 3.82
CA ALA A 55 -21.71 11.59 2.74
C ALA A 55 -20.35 11.98 2.17
N GLN A 56 -20.15 13.26 1.83
CA GLN A 56 -18.86 13.79 1.38
C GLN A 56 -17.76 13.61 2.44
N LEU A 57 -18.04 13.84 3.72
CA LEU A 57 -17.08 13.62 4.79
C LEU A 57 -16.77 12.13 4.97
N LYS A 58 -17.76 11.25 4.79
CA LYS A 58 -17.54 9.80 4.81
C LYS A 58 -16.69 9.35 3.63
N ASP A 59 -16.96 9.86 2.43
CA ASP A 59 -16.21 9.54 1.23
C ASP A 59 -14.79 10.12 1.29
N ASN A 60 -14.64 11.32 1.86
CA ASN A 60 -13.34 11.94 2.17
C ASN A 60 -12.59 11.17 3.26
N LEU A 61 -13.27 10.66 4.30
CA LEU A 61 -12.65 9.81 5.31
C LEU A 61 -12.28 8.44 4.74
N VAL A 62 -13.09 7.85 3.87
CA VAL A 62 -12.77 6.57 3.22
C VAL A 62 -11.59 6.74 2.26
N SER A 63 -11.56 7.81 1.46
CA SER A 63 -10.41 8.12 0.60
C SER A 63 -9.17 8.50 1.40
N PHE A 64 -9.30 9.23 2.51
CA PHE A 64 -8.19 9.53 3.43
C PHE A 64 -7.66 8.27 4.14
N LEU A 65 -8.55 7.37 4.56
CA LEU A 65 -8.18 6.07 5.14
C LEU A 65 -7.66 5.08 4.08
N GLN A 66 -8.00 5.27 2.80
CA GLN A 66 -7.41 4.56 1.68
C GLN A 66 -6.04 5.13 1.29
N LEU A 67 -5.82 6.45 1.47
CA LEU A 67 -4.54 7.14 1.29
C LEU A 67 -3.48 6.69 2.29
N ASP A 68 -3.86 6.31 3.51
CA ASP A 68 -2.96 5.71 4.51
C ASP A 68 -2.73 4.19 4.30
N LYS A 69 -3.23 3.62 3.20
CA LYS A 69 -2.85 2.28 2.72
C LYS A 69 -1.96 2.39 1.48
N GLU A 70 -0.91 3.19 1.55
CA GLU A 70 0.35 2.75 0.95
C GLU A 70 0.69 1.42 1.64
N LYS A 71 0.25 0.30 1.05
CA LYS A 71 0.56 -1.01 1.58
C LYS A 71 2.08 -1.10 1.58
N GLU A 72 2.67 -1.09 2.77
CA GLU A 72 4.11 -1.18 2.95
C GLU A 72 4.60 -2.47 2.29
N ILE A 73 5.58 -2.36 1.40
CA ILE A 73 6.18 -3.53 0.74
C ILE A 73 6.95 -4.30 1.81
N THR A 74 6.53 -5.54 2.07
CA THR A 74 7.18 -6.44 3.03
C THR A 74 7.68 -7.70 2.33
N VAL A 75 8.43 -8.55 3.05
CA VAL A 75 8.89 -9.84 2.51
C VAL A 75 7.68 -10.73 2.20
N GLY A 76 7.69 -11.35 1.02
CA GLY A 76 6.57 -12.11 0.45
C GLY A 76 5.57 -11.26 -0.33
N THR A 77 5.72 -9.93 -0.35
CA THR A 77 4.88 -9.07 -1.20
C THR A 77 5.22 -9.31 -2.68
N TRP A 78 4.16 -9.45 -3.50
CA TRP A 78 4.27 -9.44 -4.95
C TRP A 78 4.37 -8.02 -5.49
N VAL A 79 5.35 -7.79 -6.35
CA VAL A 79 5.62 -6.51 -6.99
C VAL A 79 5.79 -6.67 -8.50
N ALA A 80 5.39 -5.64 -9.24
CA ALA A 80 5.65 -5.52 -10.67
C ALA A 80 6.78 -4.51 -10.86
N ILE A 81 7.83 -4.93 -11.55
CA ILE A 81 9.03 -4.13 -11.80
C ILE A 81 9.09 -3.79 -13.28
N SER A 82 9.28 -2.51 -13.61
CA SER A 82 9.53 -2.08 -14.98
C SER A 82 10.99 -2.35 -15.37
N PHE A 83 11.17 -2.93 -16.56
CA PHE A 83 12.47 -3.18 -17.19
C PHE A 83 12.36 -2.88 -18.68
N GLU A 84 12.99 -1.79 -19.11
CA GLU A 84 12.97 -1.33 -20.50
C GLU A 84 11.51 -1.16 -20.98
N ASP A 85 11.10 -1.94 -21.99
CA ASP A 85 9.78 -1.84 -22.64
C ASP A 85 8.71 -2.77 -22.03
N ASP A 86 9.03 -3.56 -21.00
CA ASP A 86 8.09 -4.51 -20.39
C ASP A 86 8.21 -4.50 -18.86
N TRP A 87 7.25 -5.13 -18.19
CA TRP A 87 7.28 -5.35 -16.76
C TRP A 87 7.30 -6.83 -16.41
N TYR A 88 7.90 -7.13 -15.27
CA TYR A 88 8.03 -8.49 -14.76
C TYR A 88 7.53 -8.57 -13.32
N PRO A 89 6.70 -9.58 -12.99
CA PRO A 89 6.32 -9.83 -11.61
C PRO A 89 7.46 -10.51 -10.86
N GLY A 90 7.62 -10.14 -9.60
CA GLY A 90 8.55 -10.77 -8.70
C GLY A 90 8.07 -10.77 -7.26
N GLU A 91 8.56 -11.74 -6.50
CA GLU A 91 8.31 -11.87 -5.08
C GLU A 91 9.48 -11.25 -4.29
N VAL A 92 9.17 -10.39 -3.33
CA VAL A 92 10.19 -9.79 -2.46
C VAL A 92 10.70 -10.83 -1.47
N LEU A 93 11.97 -11.22 -1.59
CA LEU A 93 12.62 -12.14 -0.67
C LEU A 93 13.22 -11.42 0.54
N GLN A 94 13.75 -10.21 0.32
CA GLN A 94 14.42 -9.44 1.37
C GLN A 94 14.33 -7.93 1.11
N LEU A 95 14.15 -7.16 2.18
CA LEU A 95 14.34 -5.71 2.19
C LEU A 95 15.80 -5.41 2.59
N LYS A 96 16.54 -4.76 1.71
CA LYS A 96 17.92 -4.30 1.95
C LYS A 96 17.91 -2.81 2.30
N PRO A 97 19.01 -2.29 2.90
CA PRO A 97 19.18 -0.85 3.12
C PRO A 97 19.05 -0.05 1.81
N GLU A 98 18.88 1.27 1.92
CA GLU A 98 18.88 2.19 0.77
C GLU A 98 17.75 1.95 -0.24
N ASN A 99 16.59 1.46 0.23
CA ASN A 99 15.42 1.17 -0.61
C ASN A 99 15.70 0.12 -1.71
N ILE A 100 16.59 -0.84 -1.42
CA ILE A 100 16.87 -1.95 -2.33
C ILE A 100 16.03 -3.17 -1.92
N LEU A 101 15.43 -3.82 -2.92
CA LEU A 101 14.64 -5.03 -2.78
C LEU A 101 15.39 -6.20 -3.43
N ASN A 102 15.55 -7.30 -2.71
CA ASN A 102 15.97 -8.57 -3.30
C ASN A 102 14.72 -9.31 -3.79
N ILE A 103 14.60 -9.52 -5.09
CA ILE A 103 13.38 -10.00 -5.75
C ILE A 103 13.68 -11.27 -6.54
N ASN A 104 12.83 -12.27 -6.41
CA ASN A 104 12.81 -13.45 -7.27
C ASN A 104 11.78 -13.27 -8.39
N PHE A 105 12.23 -13.32 -9.64
CA PHE A 105 11.40 -13.00 -10.80
C PHE A 105 10.72 -14.21 -11.43
N MET A 106 9.51 -13.99 -11.95
CA MET A 106 8.87 -14.93 -12.86
C MET A 106 9.04 -14.50 -14.31
N ALA A 107 9.18 -15.48 -15.19
CA ALA A 107 9.31 -15.27 -16.63
C ALA A 107 7.95 -15.29 -17.33
N ARG A 108 7.71 -14.33 -18.22
CA ARG A 108 6.53 -14.27 -19.09
C ARG A 108 6.55 -15.43 -20.10
N GLN A 109 5.43 -16.13 -20.26
CA GLN A 109 5.24 -17.15 -21.29
C GLN A 109 4.82 -16.49 -22.62
N ARG A 110 5.63 -16.63 -23.68
CA ARG A 110 5.39 -15.98 -24.98
C ARG A 110 4.24 -16.57 -25.81
N LYS A 111 3.70 -17.75 -25.47
CA LYS A 111 2.91 -18.55 -26.43
C LYS A 111 1.39 -18.37 -26.39
N LYS A 112 0.74 -18.04 -25.26
CA LYS A 112 -0.72 -17.78 -25.17
C LYS A 112 -1.06 -17.00 -23.89
N GLY A 113 -1.48 -15.75 -24.03
CA GLY A 113 -1.93 -14.91 -22.91
C GLY A 113 -0.79 -14.45 -21.97
N ILE A 114 -1.14 -13.56 -21.04
CA ILE A 114 -0.22 -13.06 -20.01
C ILE A 114 -0.19 -14.09 -18.86
N THR A 115 0.60 -15.14 -19.07
CA THR A 115 0.88 -16.15 -18.05
C THR A 115 2.35 -16.11 -17.68
N PHE A 116 2.65 -16.46 -16.43
CA PHE A 116 3.99 -16.41 -15.88
C PHE A 116 4.40 -17.78 -15.36
N LYS A 117 5.70 -18.03 -15.31
CA LYS A 117 6.25 -19.23 -14.67
C LYS A 117 7.55 -18.91 -13.98
N TRP A 118 7.85 -19.69 -12.94
CA TRP A 118 9.19 -19.70 -12.40
C TRP A 118 10.18 -20.20 -13.45
N PRO A 119 11.31 -19.50 -13.65
CA PRO A 119 12.39 -19.99 -14.48
C PRO A 119 13.00 -21.26 -13.88
N SER A 120 13.64 -22.09 -14.73
CA SER A 120 14.27 -23.35 -14.26
C SER A 120 15.45 -23.11 -13.30
N LYS A 121 16.10 -21.94 -13.43
CA LYS A 121 17.08 -21.43 -12.48
C LYS A 121 16.47 -20.16 -11.88
N GLU A 122 16.51 -20.03 -10.56
CA GLU A 122 16.04 -18.83 -9.86
C GLU A 122 16.68 -17.57 -10.46
N ASP A 123 15.86 -16.55 -10.68
CA ASP A 123 16.27 -15.26 -11.21
C ASP A 123 16.10 -14.22 -10.10
N ILE A 124 17.10 -14.16 -9.23
CA ILE A 124 17.11 -13.29 -8.05
C ILE A 124 17.98 -12.08 -8.33
N LYS A 125 17.43 -10.87 -8.17
CA LYS A 125 18.16 -9.62 -8.37
C LYS A 125 17.86 -8.59 -7.30
N ASP A 126 18.81 -7.70 -7.10
CA ASP A 126 18.67 -6.50 -6.27
C ASP A 126 18.14 -5.35 -7.13
N ILE A 127 17.03 -4.77 -6.72
CA ILE A 127 16.28 -3.76 -7.47
C ILE A 127 15.99 -2.57 -6.57
N ASP A 128 16.25 -1.37 -7.07
CA ASP A 128 15.86 -0.13 -6.41
C ASP A 128 14.33 0.01 -6.43
N MET A 129 13.74 0.34 -5.28
CA MET A 129 12.30 0.48 -5.09
C MET A 129 11.67 1.48 -6.08
N LYS A 130 12.44 2.42 -6.63
CA LYS A 130 11.96 3.35 -7.68
C LYS A 130 11.49 2.66 -8.97
N PHE A 131 11.93 1.42 -9.23
CA PHE A 131 11.51 0.64 -10.40
C PHE A 131 10.26 -0.21 -10.13
N VAL A 132 9.76 -0.22 -8.90
CA VAL A 132 8.47 -0.85 -8.56
C VAL A 132 7.35 0.05 -9.08
N ILE A 133 6.56 -0.47 -10.03
CA ILE A 133 5.45 0.26 -10.65
C ILE A 133 4.09 -0.09 -10.04
N TYR A 134 3.99 -1.27 -9.44
CA TYR A 134 2.76 -1.76 -8.82
C TYR A 134 3.08 -2.82 -7.76
N SER A 135 2.24 -2.97 -6.74
CA SER A 135 2.48 -3.92 -5.65
C SER A 135 1.18 -4.47 -5.08
N HIS A 136 1.28 -5.59 -4.36
CA HIS A 136 0.19 -6.22 -3.62
C HIS A 136 -0.99 -6.71 -4.49
N PHE A 137 -0.67 -7.25 -5.66
CA PHE A 137 -1.61 -8.01 -6.49
C PHE A 137 -1.54 -9.50 -6.17
N ASP A 138 -2.60 -10.22 -6.55
CA ASP A 138 -2.67 -11.66 -6.37
C ASP A 138 -2.09 -12.41 -7.57
N ILE A 139 -1.36 -13.49 -7.25
CA ILE A 139 -0.88 -14.47 -8.23
C ILE A 139 -1.65 -15.77 -8.04
N LEU A 140 -2.41 -16.16 -9.06
CA LEU A 140 -3.28 -17.31 -9.02
C LEU A 140 -2.67 -18.46 -9.86
N PRO A 141 -2.62 -19.69 -9.34
CA PRO A 141 -2.19 -20.82 -10.14
C PRO A 141 -3.19 -21.09 -11.27
N SER A 142 -2.69 -21.29 -12.48
CA SER A 142 -3.51 -21.76 -13.60
C SER A 142 -3.90 -23.23 -13.37
N PRO A 143 -5.19 -23.59 -13.48
CA PRO A 143 -5.65 -24.97 -13.26
C PRO A 143 -4.88 -25.97 -14.11
N GLY A 144 -4.29 -26.99 -13.46
CA GLY A 144 -3.60 -28.10 -14.12
C GLY A 144 -2.26 -27.76 -14.79
N LEU A 145 -1.73 -26.55 -14.63
CA LEU A 145 -0.49 -26.11 -15.26
C LEU A 145 0.47 -25.51 -14.22
N ARG A 146 1.79 -25.59 -14.50
CA ARG A 146 2.83 -24.90 -13.71
C ARG A 146 2.99 -23.44 -14.16
N HIS A 147 1.86 -22.75 -14.33
CA HIS A 147 1.80 -21.36 -14.75
C HIS A 147 0.93 -20.57 -13.78
N TRP A 148 1.18 -19.28 -13.69
CA TRP A 148 0.48 -18.35 -12.82
C TRP A 148 -0.12 -17.21 -13.64
N ILE A 149 -1.25 -16.72 -13.16
CA ILE A 149 -2.05 -15.65 -13.75
C ILE A 149 -2.11 -14.52 -12.72
N ILE A 150 -1.97 -13.29 -13.18
CA ILE A 150 -2.08 -12.09 -12.36
C ILE A 150 -3.48 -11.52 -12.55
N SER A 151 -4.16 -11.18 -11.46
CA SER A 151 -5.52 -10.61 -11.51
C SER A 151 -5.54 -9.19 -12.05
N ASP A 152 -4.52 -8.40 -11.73
CA ASP A 152 -4.51 -6.94 -11.89
C ASP A 152 -3.71 -6.50 -13.13
N ILE A 153 -3.70 -7.30 -14.19
CA ILE A 153 -2.85 -7.06 -15.38
C ILE A 153 -3.11 -5.70 -16.01
N ASP A 154 -4.37 -5.29 -16.13
CA ASP A 154 -4.73 -4.04 -16.80
C ASP A 154 -4.26 -2.81 -16.00
N ASP A 155 -4.36 -2.87 -14.67
CA ASP A 155 -3.86 -1.83 -13.77
C ASP A 155 -2.32 -1.75 -13.83
N ILE A 156 -1.64 -2.90 -13.79
CA ILE A 156 -0.18 -2.95 -13.91
C ILE A 156 0.28 -2.38 -15.26
N ASN A 157 -0.40 -2.73 -16.36
CA ASN A 157 -0.10 -2.19 -17.67
C ASN A 157 -0.31 -0.66 -17.72
N HIS A 158 -1.38 -0.16 -17.10
CA HIS A 158 -1.64 1.28 -17.00
C HIS A 158 -0.50 2.00 -16.27
N HIS A 159 -0.08 1.49 -15.11
CA HIS A 159 1.04 2.03 -14.35
C HIS A 159 2.38 1.93 -15.10
N HIS A 160 2.60 0.83 -15.82
CA HIS A 160 3.80 0.65 -16.65
C HIS A 160 3.89 1.72 -17.74
N ASN A 161 2.80 1.96 -18.48
CA ASN A 161 2.79 2.95 -19.56
C ASN A 161 3.08 4.36 -19.02
N GLN A 162 2.48 4.74 -17.89
CA GLN A 162 2.78 6.01 -17.22
C GLN A 162 4.25 6.12 -16.79
N PHE A 163 4.82 5.03 -16.28
CA PHE A 163 6.23 4.97 -15.91
C PHE A 163 7.13 5.17 -17.14
N VAL A 164 6.83 4.47 -18.24
CA VAL A 164 7.61 4.56 -19.48
C VAL A 164 7.56 5.97 -20.06
N GLU A 165 6.36 6.58 -20.15
CA GLU A 165 6.19 7.96 -20.62
C GLU A 165 7.02 8.96 -19.80
N LYS A 166 7.07 8.78 -18.48
CA LYS A 166 7.79 9.69 -17.58
C LYS A 166 9.31 9.57 -17.69
N TYR A 167 9.85 8.36 -17.87
CA TYR A 167 11.28 8.10 -17.75
C TYR A 167 11.99 7.86 -19.09
N PHE A 168 11.27 7.53 -20.16
CA PHE A 168 11.87 7.11 -21.43
C PHE A 168 11.38 7.88 -22.67
N VAL A 169 10.32 8.69 -22.57
CA VAL A 169 9.77 9.46 -23.72
C VAL A 169 10.22 10.94 -23.70
N GLN A 170 11.27 11.29 -22.95
CA GLN A 170 11.92 12.59 -23.07
C GLN A 170 13.00 12.57 -24.16
N GLU A 171 12.57 12.60 -25.43
CA GLU A 171 13.40 12.96 -26.60
C GLU A 171 12.81 14.15 -27.34
#